data_AF-A0A2J8VS85-F1
#
_entry.id   AF-A0A2J8VS85-F1
#
_cell.length_a   1.000
_cell.length_b   1.000
_cell.length_c   1.000
_cell.angle_alpha   90.00
_cell.angle_beta   90.00
_cell.angle_gamma   90.00
#
_symmetry.space_group_name_H-M   'P 1'
#
loop_
_entity.id
_entity.type
_entity.pdbx_description
1 polymer ?
#
loop_
_entity_poly.entity_id
_entity_poly.type
_entity_poly.pdbx_seq_one_letter_code
_entity_poly.pdbx_strand_id
1 'polypeptide(L)'
;MNELKNLQAEGLTTLGQSLRTAFDLLNLNRLVTGIDNYGQGRNPFFLEPAIIITITDGSKLTTTSGVQDELHLPLNSPLPGSELTKEPFRWDQRLFALVLRLPGTMSVESEQLTGVPLDDSAITPMCEVTGG
;
A
#
# COMPACT_ATOMS: atom_id res chain seq x y z
N MET A 1 -18.21 6.92 9.13
CA MET A 1 -18.14 7.94 8.04
C MET A 1 -17.87 9.35 8.58
N ASN A 2 -17.34 9.47 9.80
CA ASN A 2 -16.89 10.75 10.37
C ASN A 2 -15.36 10.83 10.39
N GLU A 3 -14.69 9.67 10.44
CA GLU A 3 -13.25 9.49 10.52
C GLU A 3 -12.55 10.11 9.30
N LEU A 4 -13.08 9.87 8.10
CA LEU A 4 -12.55 10.44 6.86
C LEU A 4 -12.71 11.96 6.80
N LYS A 5 -13.80 12.51 7.35
CA LYS A 5 -14.03 13.97 7.40
C LYS A 5 -13.10 14.68 8.38
N ASN A 6 -12.60 13.95 9.37
CA ASN A 6 -11.72 14.45 10.40
C ASN A 6 -10.24 14.26 10.06
N LEU A 7 -9.92 13.71 8.87
CA LEU A 7 -8.53 13.52 8.44
C LEU A 7 -7.84 14.89 8.30
N GLN A 8 -6.71 15.05 8.97
CA GLN A 8 -5.86 16.23 8.87
C GLN A 8 -4.49 15.80 8.39
N ALA A 9 -3.92 16.55 7.45
CA ALA A 9 -2.54 16.34 7.01
C ALA A 9 -1.60 16.90 8.10
N GLU A 10 -0.78 16.03 8.68
CA GLU A 10 0.16 16.40 9.72
C GLU A 10 1.49 15.64 9.54
N GLY A 11 2.59 16.32 9.87
CA GLY A 11 3.89 15.68 10.02
C GLY A 11 4.59 15.35 8.71
N LEU A 12 5.33 14.24 8.74
CA LEU A 12 6.19 13.75 7.68
C LEU A 12 5.57 12.51 7.02
N THR A 13 6.11 12.11 5.87
CA THR A 13 5.58 10.98 5.10
C THR A 13 5.89 9.66 5.81
N THR A 14 4.84 8.89 6.14
CA THR A 14 4.94 7.59 6.81
C THR A 14 4.37 6.44 5.96
N LEU A 15 4.47 6.58 4.63
CA LEU A 15 3.82 5.68 3.67
C LEU A 15 4.23 4.20 3.86
N GLY A 16 5.53 3.92 4.00
CA GLY A 16 6.03 2.54 4.19
C GLY A 16 5.48 1.88 5.46
N GLN A 17 5.45 2.60 6.57
CA GLN A 17 4.86 2.12 7.83
C GLN A 17 3.35 1.90 7.69
N SER A 18 2.65 2.84 7.06
CA SER A 18 1.19 2.79 6.87
C SER A 18 0.77 1.60 6.00
N LEU A 19 1.48 1.36 4.89
CA LEU A 19 1.28 0.19 4.04
C LEU A 19 1.53 -1.10 4.79
N ARG A 20 2.61 -1.14 5.59
CA ARG A 20 2.91 -2.32 6.39
C ARG A 20 1.81 -2.63 7.39
N THR A 21 1.27 -1.62 8.06
CA THR A 21 0.12 -1.78 8.96
C THR A 21 -1.12 -2.28 8.22
N ALA A 22 -1.37 -1.83 6.99
CA ALA A 22 -2.47 -2.34 6.18
C ALA A 22 -2.28 -3.82 5.80
N PHE A 23 -1.07 -4.24 5.39
CA PHE A 23 -0.77 -5.65 5.12
C PHE A 23 -0.90 -6.52 6.38
N ASP A 24 -0.39 -6.05 7.52
CA ASP A 24 -0.53 -6.75 8.80
C ASP A 24 -2.01 -6.91 9.18
N LEU A 25 -2.84 -5.89 8.97
CA LEU A 25 -4.27 -5.96 9.27
C LEU A 25 -4.97 -7.05 8.43
N LEU A 26 -4.63 -7.16 7.14
CA LEU A 26 -5.14 -8.22 6.27
C LEU A 26 -4.68 -9.61 6.74
N ASN A 27 -3.41 -9.73 7.12
CA ASN A 27 -2.85 -10.98 7.63
C ASN A 27 -3.48 -11.38 8.97
N LEU A 28 -3.73 -10.41 9.85
CA LEU A 28 -4.41 -10.63 11.13
C LEU A 28 -5.84 -11.12 10.91
N ASN A 29 -6.58 -10.49 9.98
CA ASN A 29 -7.92 -10.96 9.63
C ASN A 29 -7.88 -12.43 9.18
N ARG A 30 -6.98 -12.77 8.24
CA ARG A 30 -6.82 -14.15 7.73
C ARG A 30 -6.42 -15.17 8.79
N LEU A 31 -5.63 -14.75 9.77
CA LEU A 31 -5.26 -15.60 10.91
C LEU A 31 -6.49 -15.87 11.80
N VAL A 32 -7.26 -14.83 12.12
CA VAL A 32 -8.47 -14.95 12.95
C VAL A 32 -9.57 -15.77 12.26
N THR A 33 -9.70 -15.65 10.94
CA THR A 33 -10.68 -16.39 10.15
C THR A 33 -10.22 -17.81 9.75
N GLY A 34 -8.97 -18.19 10.10
CA GLY A 34 -8.43 -19.52 9.83
C GLY A 34 -8.10 -19.78 8.35
N ILE A 35 -7.96 -18.72 7.55
CA ILE A 35 -7.57 -18.78 6.14
C ILE A 35 -6.09 -19.13 6.02
N ASP A 36 -5.23 -18.35 6.69
CA ASP A 36 -3.79 -18.56 6.73
C ASP A 36 -3.41 -19.26 8.05
N ASN A 37 -2.98 -20.52 7.95
CA ASN A 37 -2.47 -21.30 9.09
C ASN A 37 -0.98 -21.57 8.89
N TYR A 38 -0.14 -20.70 9.46
CA TYR A 38 1.31 -20.83 9.38
C TYR A 38 1.78 -22.20 9.89
N GLY A 39 2.60 -22.88 9.08
CA GLY A 39 3.08 -24.25 9.37
C GLY A 39 2.07 -25.38 9.13
N GLN A 40 0.81 -25.08 8.87
CA GLN A 40 -0.25 -26.08 8.60
C GLN A 40 -0.86 -25.96 7.19
N GLY A 41 -0.47 -24.94 6.43
CA GLY A 41 -0.91 -24.70 5.06
C GLY A 41 -2.12 -23.77 4.99
N ARG A 42 -2.66 -23.62 3.77
CA ARG A 42 -3.84 -22.79 3.48
C ARG A 42 -5.02 -23.68 3.13
N ASN A 43 -6.18 -23.37 3.68
CA ASN A 43 -7.43 -24.03 3.34
C ASN A 43 -7.96 -23.51 1.99
N PRO A 44 -7.98 -24.32 0.90
CA PRO A 44 -8.30 -23.82 -0.44
C PRO A 44 -9.72 -23.28 -0.61
N PHE A 45 -10.64 -23.71 0.25
CA PHE A 45 -12.05 -23.32 0.20
C PHE A 45 -12.34 -21.94 0.79
N PHE A 46 -11.44 -21.40 1.62
CA PHE A 46 -11.61 -20.08 2.19
C PHE A 46 -10.88 -19.03 1.33
N LEU A 47 -11.68 -18.28 0.57
CA LEU A 47 -11.23 -17.19 -0.29
C LEU A 47 -11.83 -15.89 0.20
N GLU A 48 -10.98 -15.00 0.70
CA GLU A 48 -11.32 -13.62 0.99
C GLU A 48 -10.36 -12.72 0.19
N PRO A 49 -10.76 -12.31 -1.03
CA PRO A 49 -9.94 -11.42 -1.84
C PRO A 49 -9.89 -10.05 -1.16
N ALA A 50 -8.68 -9.50 -1.06
CA ALA A 50 -8.44 -8.18 -0.49
C ALA A 50 -7.49 -7.40 -1.39
N ILE A 51 -7.78 -6.11 -1.56
CA ILE A 51 -6.93 -5.17 -2.28
C ILE A 51 -6.63 -3.99 -1.38
N ILE A 52 -5.47 -3.39 -1.56
CA ILE A 52 -5.07 -2.16 -0.89
C ILE A 52 -5.07 -1.05 -1.94
N ILE A 53 -5.68 0.09 -1.61
CA ILE A 53 -5.67 1.28 -2.44
C ILE A 53 -4.97 2.39 -1.66
N THR A 54 -3.85 2.87 -2.18
CA THR A 54 -3.11 4.01 -1.64
C THR A 54 -3.49 5.26 -2.40
N ILE A 55 -3.91 6.30 -1.69
CA ILE A 55 -4.15 7.63 -2.26
C ILE A 55 -2.97 8.52 -1.85
N THR A 56 -2.29 9.09 -2.83
CA THR A 56 -1.10 9.94 -2.61
C THR A 56 -1.03 11.03 -3.68
N ASP A 57 -0.28 12.10 -3.42
CA ASP A 57 0.06 13.12 -4.42
C ASP A 57 1.26 12.71 -5.30
N GLY A 58 1.94 11.60 -4.95
CA GLY A 58 3.12 11.11 -5.67
C GLY A 58 4.38 11.96 -5.43
N SER A 59 4.36 12.83 -4.41
CA SER A 59 5.50 13.65 -4.05
C SER A 59 6.60 12.82 -3.34
N LYS A 60 7.78 13.43 -3.15
CA LYS A 60 8.91 12.74 -2.51
C LYS A 60 8.61 12.37 -1.06
N LEU A 61 9.09 11.21 -0.63
CA LEU A 61 8.87 10.72 0.74
C LEU A 61 9.76 11.50 1.71
N THR A 62 9.17 12.35 2.53
CA THR A 62 9.89 13.12 3.55
C THR A 62 9.92 12.39 4.88
N THR A 63 11.10 12.23 5.48
CA THR A 63 11.30 11.59 6.80
C THR A 63 12.22 12.43 7.67
N THR A 64 12.34 12.10 8.96
CA THR A 64 13.24 12.83 9.88
C THR A 64 14.71 12.72 9.47
N SER A 65 15.07 11.64 8.76
CA SER A 65 16.41 11.41 8.20
C SER A 65 16.65 12.13 6.87
N GLY A 66 15.65 12.86 6.37
CA GLY A 66 15.70 13.55 5.08
C GLY A 66 14.69 13.00 4.07
N VAL A 67 14.92 13.33 2.80
CA VAL A 67 14.10 12.90 1.67
C VAL A 67 14.56 11.51 1.23
N GLN A 68 13.62 10.58 1.12
CA GLN A 68 13.86 9.23 0.59
C GLN A 68 13.28 9.11 -0.81
N ASP A 69 14.10 8.62 -1.73
CA ASP A 69 13.69 8.40 -3.13
C ASP A 69 13.01 7.03 -3.31
N GLU A 70 13.28 6.06 -2.43
CA GLU A 70 12.69 4.72 -2.47
C GLU A 70 11.70 4.48 -1.33
N LEU A 71 10.66 3.70 -1.62
CA LEU A 71 9.70 3.23 -0.62
C LEU A 71 10.17 1.91 -0.01
N HIS A 72 10.58 1.93 1.26
CA HIS A 72 10.90 0.73 2.02
C HIS A 72 9.79 0.39 3.01
N LEU A 73 9.37 -0.87 3.04
CA LEU A 73 8.47 -1.39 4.06
C LEU A 73 9.30 -2.00 5.20
N PRO A 74 8.96 -1.72 6.47
CA PRO A 74 9.52 -2.45 7.59
C PRO A 74 9.25 -3.95 7.45
N LEU A 75 10.21 -4.79 7.79
CA LEU A 75 10.09 -6.26 7.72
C LEU A 75 9.72 -6.91 9.07
N ASN A 76 9.76 -6.15 10.16
CA ASN A 76 9.44 -6.65 11.49
C ASN A 76 7.92 -6.75 11.70
N SER A 77 7.33 -7.93 11.61
CA SER A 77 5.91 -8.14 11.98
C SER A 77 5.75 -8.77 13.35
N PRO A 78 4.85 -8.22 14.19
CA PRO A 78 4.52 -8.85 15.46
C PRO A 78 3.58 -10.06 15.28
N LEU A 79 3.10 -10.33 14.05
CA LEU A 79 2.17 -11.41 13.80
C LEU A 79 2.88 -12.78 13.86
N PRO A 80 2.31 -13.77 14.56
CA PRO A 80 2.85 -15.13 14.57
C PRO A 80 2.95 -15.71 13.16
N GLY A 81 4.08 -16.36 12.86
CA GLY A 81 4.33 -16.98 11.56
C GLY A 81 4.86 -16.02 10.50
N SER A 82 4.98 -14.72 10.79
CA SER A 82 5.63 -13.76 9.89
C SER A 82 7.11 -14.07 9.64
N GLU A 83 7.76 -14.74 10.58
CA GLU A 83 9.11 -15.29 10.44
C GLU A 83 9.24 -16.35 9.33
N LEU A 84 8.12 -16.93 8.88
CA LEU A 84 8.06 -17.89 7.79
C LEU A 84 7.82 -17.22 6.42
N THR A 85 7.75 -15.90 6.38
CA THR A 85 7.55 -15.11 5.15
C THR A 85 8.76 -14.23 4.88
N LYS A 86 9.15 -14.13 3.60
CA LYS A 86 10.29 -13.33 3.17
C LYS A 86 9.87 -11.91 2.82
N GLU A 87 8.81 -11.77 2.03
CA GLU A 87 8.25 -10.48 1.66
C GLU A 87 7.31 -9.92 2.74
N PRO A 88 7.17 -8.58 2.86
CA PRO A 88 6.24 -7.95 3.80
C PRO A 88 4.75 -8.07 3.39
N PHE A 89 4.47 -8.75 2.28
CA PHE A 89 3.14 -8.97 1.72
C PHE A 89 2.98 -10.42 1.24
N ARG A 90 1.75 -10.89 1.13
CA ARG A 90 1.41 -12.21 0.58
C ARG A 90 1.22 -12.13 -0.93
N TRP A 91 1.47 -13.24 -1.63
CA TRP A 91 1.41 -13.33 -3.10
C TRP A 91 0.07 -12.94 -3.74
N ASP A 92 -1.02 -13.00 -2.96
CA ASP A 92 -2.38 -12.69 -3.38
C ASP A 92 -2.88 -11.33 -2.89
N GLN A 93 -2.03 -10.51 -2.27
CA GLN A 93 -2.34 -9.13 -1.88
C GLN A 93 -1.94 -8.20 -3.02
N ARG A 94 -2.90 -7.42 -3.53
CA ARG A 94 -2.68 -6.44 -4.60
C ARG A 94 -2.69 -5.03 -4.04
N LEU A 95 -1.70 -4.22 -4.41
CA LEU A 95 -1.62 -2.80 -4.07
C LEU A 95 -1.82 -1.96 -5.34
N PHE A 96 -2.81 -1.07 -5.28
CA PHE A 96 -3.06 -0.07 -6.32
C PHE A 96 -2.78 1.32 -5.76
N ALA A 97 -2.23 2.21 -6.57
CA ALA A 97 -2.02 3.61 -6.22
C ALA A 97 -2.92 4.53 -7.05
N LEU A 98 -3.61 5.45 -6.36
CA LEU A 98 -4.28 6.59 -6.94
C LEU A 98 -3.42 7.82 -6.68
N VAL A 99 -2.65 8.22 -7.69
CA VAL A 99 -1.75 9.38 -7.62
C VAL A 99 -2.50 10.62 -8.09
N LEU A 100 -2.85 11.50 -7.15
CA LEU A 100 -3.65 12.70 -7.38
C LEU A 100 -2.76 13.93 -7.55
N ARG A 101 -2.48 14.29 -8.80
CA ARG A 101 -1.78 15.53 -9.16
C ARG A 101 -2.80 16.62 -9.51
N LEU A 102 -3.23 17.36 -8.51
CA LEU A 102 -4.19 18.45 -8.68
C LEU A 102 -3.42 19.74 -9.00
N PRO A 103 -3.45 20.25 -10.24
CA PRO A 103 -2.77 21.48 -10.58
C PRO A 103 -3.44 22.67 -9.88
N GLY A 104 -2.64 23.63 -9.42
CA GLY A 104 -3.15 24.87 -8.80
C GLY A 104 -3.82 25.83 -9.79
N THR A 105 -3.73 25.55 -11.09
CA THR A 105 -4.34 26.33 -12.17
C THR A 105 -5.06 25.38 -13.13
N MET A 106 -6.20 25.81 -13.68
CA MET A 106 -6.88 25.05 -14.74
C MET A 106 -5.92 24.84 -15.92
N SER A 107 -5.75 23.59 -16.37
CA SER A 107 -5.01 23.30 -17.58
C SER A 107 -5.77 23.89 -18.78
N VAL A 108 -5.04 24.56 -19.68
CA VAL A 108 -5.60 25.16 -20.90
C VAL A 108 -5.68 24.12 -22.03
N GLU A 109 -4.98 23.00 -21.90
CA GLU A 109 -4.99 21.89 -22.85
C GLU A 109 -6.08 20.87 -22.49
N SER A 110 -6.92 20.56 -23.47
CA SER A 110 -7.80 19.39 -23.44
C SER A 110 -6.95 18.14 -23.40
N GLU A 111 -6.93 17.45 -22.25
CA GLU A 111 -6.27 16.15 -22.11
C GLU A 111 -6.75 15.20 -23.21
N GLN A 112 -5.87 14.86 -24.14
CA GLN A 112 -6.12 13.75 -25.04
C GLN A 112 -6.20 12.48 -24.17
N LEU A 113 -7.34 11.79 -24.25
CA LEU A 113 -7.69 10.54 -23.56
C LEU A 113 -6.81 9.35 -24.00
N THR A 114 -5.49 9.50 -24.02
CA THR A 114 -4.55 8.46 -24.43
C THR A 114 -3.86 7.86 -23.21
N GLY A 115 -4.52 6.88 -22.61
CA GLY A 115 -3.93 6.01 -21.58
C GLY A 115 -3.70 6.69 -20.22
N VAL A 116 -3.43 5.86 -19.21
CA VAL A 116 -2.92 6.35 -17.92
C VAL A 116 -1.42 6.66 -18.13
N PRO A 117 -0.95 7.89 -17.85
CA PRO A 117 0.45 8.23 -17.99
C PRO A 117 1.31 7.37 -17.05
N LEU A 118 2.54 7.06 -17.48
CA LEU A 118 3.51 6.38 -16.63
C LEU A 118 3.81 7.25 -15.40
N ASP A 119 3.87 6.62 -14.24
CA ASP A 119 4.05 7.28 -12.96
C ASP A 119 5.37 6.86 -12.30
N ASP A 120 6.30 7.80 -12.17
CA ASP A 120 7.63 7.56 -11.58
C ASP A 120 7.65 7.74 -10.05
N SER A 121 6.49 7.73 -9.37
CA SER A 121 6.43 7.92 -7.93
C SER A 121 7.01 6.71 -7.19
N ALA A 122 7.52 6.93 -5.97
CA ALA A 122 8.13 5.88 -5.16
C ALA A 122 7.21 4.67 -4.83
N ILE A 123 5.89 4.82 -5.01
CA ILE A 123 4.88 3.76 -4.81
C ILE A 123 4.77 2.79 -5.99
N THR A 124 5.17 3.20 -7.20
CA THR A 124 4.98 2.43 -8.44
C THR A 124 5.67 1.06 -8.39
N PRO A 125 6.95 0.94 -7.98
CA PRO A 125 7.61 -0.37 -7.90
C PRO A 125 6.88 -1.34 -6.96
N MET A 126 6.25 -0.84 -5.89
CA MET A 126 5.48 -1.66 -4.95
C MET A 126 4.17 -2.17 -5.57
N CYS A 127 3.52 -1.36 -6.39
CA CYS A 127 2.32 -1.79 -7.13
C CYS A 127 2.69 -2.90 -8.13
N GLU A 128 3.80 -2.73 -8.86
CA GLU A 128 4.27 -3.72 -9.83
C GLU A 128 4.59 -5.08 -9.19
N VAL A 129 5.36 -5.11 -8.09
CA VAL A 129 5.72 -6.39 -7.43
C VAL A 129 4.54 -7.08 -6.77
N THR A 130 3.48 -6.33 -6.42
CA THR A 130 2.23 -6.89 -5.91
C THR A 130 1.24 -7.21 -7.04
N GLY A 131 1.53 -6.85 -8.30
CA GLY A 131 0.67 -7.12 -9.46
C GLY A 131 -0.60 -6.26 -9.51
N GLY A 132 -0.54 -5.04 -8.96
CA GLY A 132 -1.57 -4.01 -9.11
C GLY A 132 -1.23 -2.96 -10.16
#